data_AF-A0A385N2S6-F1
#
_entry.id   AF-A0A385N2S6-F1
#
_cell.length_a   1.000
_cell.length_b   1.000
_cell.length_c   1.000
_cell.angle_alpha   90.00
_cell.angle_beta   90.00
_cell.angle_gamma   90.00
#
_symmetry.space_group_name_H-M   'P 1'
#
loop_
_entity.id
_entity.type
_entity.pdbx_description
1 polymer ?
#
loop_
_entity_poly.entity_id
_entity_poly.type
_entity_poly.pdbx_seq_one_letter_code
_entity_poly.pdbx_strand_id
1 'polypeptide(L)'
;MSNYTNYLNLSTRAICDAVMSFDQARSAEKMMGWEYVGEDNSAWEEGPYLASGANQKDIDRNHPYCMRSSIYMRAIAGIVLDNQFSNTGKTHIPTSKIKSHQSRVEPIIAKLIMIEQFEIFKDFMVSCDGPYNKKQVEKWVGKLPDDVLSEISRLTLRRNALTHDIDYELPTMKEAVEFFYTLRFIVTNHFNFPYKNK
;
A
#
# COMPACT_ATOMS: atom_id res chain seq x y z
N MET A 1 22.58 14.30 9.74
CA MET A 1 21.14 14.15 10.00
C MET A 1 20.98 12.96 10.94
N SER A 2 20.25 13.07 12.06
CA SER A 2 20.17 11.97 13.04
C SER A 2 19.41 10.77 12.45
N ASN A 3 19.70 9.55 12.92
CA ASN A 3 19.00 8.33 12.47
C ASN A 3 17.48 8.46 12.65
N TYR A 4 17.06 9.14 13.71
CA TYR A 4 15.65 9.45 13.96
C TYR A 4 15.06 10.37 12.88
N THR A 5 15.71 11.50 12.55
CA THR A 5 15.22 12.40 11.49
C THR A 5 15.22 11.71 10.13
N ASN A 6 16.21 10.86 9.84
CA ASN A 6 16.25 10.07 8.61
C ASN A 6 15.07 9.08 8.53
N TYR A 7 14.82 8.34 9.61
CA TYR A 7 13.65 7.48 9.72
C TYR A 7 12.37 8.26 9.45
N LEU A 8 12.19 9.42 10.11
CA LEU A 8 10.98 10.19 9.95
C LEU A 8 10.76 10.63 8.50
N ASN A 9 11.83 11.09 7.84
CA ASN A 9 11.75 11.55 6.45
C ASN A 9 11.48 10.40 5.47
N LEU A 10 12.17 9.27 5.62
CA LEU A 10 12.00 8.11 4.73
C LEU A 10 10.61 7.50 4.88
N SER A 11 10.20 7.24 6.12
CA SER A 11 8.87 6.68 6.42
C SER A 11 7.75 7.59 5.90
N THR A 12 7.87 8.91 6.08
CA THR A 12 6.88 9.88 5.56
C THR A 12 6.84 9.90 4.03
N ARG A 13 7.99 9.95 3.34
CA ARG A 13 8.01 9.94 1.88
C ARG A 13 7.41 8.67 1.31
N ALA A 14 7.83 7.51 1.83
CA ALA A 14 7.33 6.22 1.37
C ALA A 14 5.80 6.09 1.51
N ILE A 15 5.21 6.50 2.64
CA ILE A 15 3.74 6.43 2.78
C ILE A 15 3.02 7.44 1.87
N CYS A 16 3.56 8.64 1.69
CA CYS A 16 2.98 9.64 0.78
C CYS A 16 3.01 9.14 -0.67
N ASP A 17 4.15 8.62 -1.12
CA ASP A 17 4.31 8.09 -2.47
C ASP A 17 3.36 6.91 -2.71
N ALA A 18 3.20 6.02 -1.72
CA ALA A 18 2.29 4.89 -1.79
C ALA A 18 0.82 5.31 -1.83
N VAL A 19 0.39 6.23 -0.97
CA VAL A 19 -1.01 6.72 -0.96
C VAL A 19 -1.33 7.48 -2.24
N MET A 20 -0.42 8.32 -2.74
CA MET A 20 -0.60 8.99 -4.04
C MET A 20 -0.72 7.99 -5.19
N SER A 21 0.13 6.94 -5.19
CA SER A 21 0.08 5.88 -6.20
C SER A 21 -1.23 5.09 -6.12
N PHE A 22 -1.71 4.81 -4.90
CA PHE A 22 -3.00 4.17 -4.67
C PHE A 22 -4.14 5.01 -5.22
N ASP A 23 -4.20 6.29 -4.88
CA ASP A 23 -5.28 7.17 -5.32
C ASP A 23 -5.33 7.25 -6.85
N GLN A 24 -4.18 7.41 -7.51
CA GLN A 24 -4.10 7.44 -8.97
C GLN A 24 -4.58 6.12 -9.60
N ALA A 25 -4.07 4.99 -9.12
CA ALA A 25 -4.40 3.69 -9.68
C ALA A 25 -5.85 3.29 -9.42
N ARG A 26 -6.38 3.56 -8.21
CA ARG A 26 -7.78 3.31 -7.87
C ARG A 26 -8.73 4.22 -8.65
N SER A 27 -8.37 5.48 -8.84
CA SER A 27 -9.14 6.40 -9.67
C SER A 27 -9.25 5.90 -11.10
N ALA A 28 -8.14 5.42 -11.68
CA ALA A 28 -8.13 4.84 -13.02
C ALA A 28 -8.97 3.55 -13.09
N GLU A 29 -8.87 2.67 -12.09
CA GLU A 29 -9.69 1.45 -12.01
C GLU A 29 -11.19 1.76 -12.01
N LYS A 30 -11.63 2.74 -11.21
CA LYS A 30 -13.03 3.20 -11.19
C LYS A 30 -13.47 3.69 -12.58
N MET A 31 -12.66 4.49 -13.26
CA MET A 31 -13.00 5.05 -14.58
C MET A 31 -13.14 4.00 -15.69
N MET A 32 -12.56 2.81 -15.52
CA MET A 32 -12.65 1.71 -16.49
C MET A 32 -13.75 0.69 -16.17
N GLY A 33 -14.28 0.70 -14.94
CA GLY A 33 -15.26 -0.29 -14.49
C GLY A 33 -16.69 0.09 -14.89
N TRP A 34 -17.41 -0.85 -15.50
CA TRP A 34 -18.80 -0.67 -15.90
C TRP A 34 -19.73 -0.38 -14.72
N GLU A 35 -19.41 -0.92 -13.55
CA GLU A 35 -20.14 -0.74 -12.30
C GLU A 35 -20.08 0.69 -11.73
N TYR A 36 -19.17 1.51 -12.26
CA TYR A 36 -18.97 2.90 -11.82
C TYR A 36 -19.58 3.92 -12.77
N VAL A 37 -20.09 3.48 -13.93
CA VAL A 37 -20.69 4.38 -14.94
C VAL A 37 -21.92 5.09 -14.38
N GLY A 38 -22.14 6.33 -14.83
CA GLY A 38 -23.24 7.21 -14.46
C GLY A 38 -22.80 8.35 -13.55
N GLU A 39 -23.26 9.57 -13.84
CA GLU A 39 -22.90 10.76 -13.06
C GLU A 39 -23.43 10.71 -11.62
N ASP A 40 -24.62 10.13 -11.42
CA ASP A 40 -25.27 9.96 -10.12
C ASP A 40 -24.81 8.71 -9.35
N ASN A 41 -23.75 8.02 -9.81
CA ASN A 41 -23.24 6.84 -9.14
C ASN A 41 -22.55 7.22 -7.81
N SER A 42 -22.94 6.58 -6.71
CA SER A 42 -22.41 6.88 -5.37
C SER A 42 -20.90 6.64 -5.23
N ALA A 43 -20.29 5.88 -6.14
CA ALA A 43 -18.84 5.71 -6.18
C ALA A 43 -18.05 7.01 -6.44
N TRP A 44 -18.74 8.08 -6.85
CA TRP A 44 -18.20 9.43 -7.08
C TRP A 44 -18.43 10.39 -5.92
N GLU A 45 -19.17 9.99 -4.87
CA GLU A 45 -19.36 10.81 -3.66
C GLU A 45 -18.06 10.91 -2.86
N GLU A 46 -17.29 9.82 -2.80
CA GLU A 46 -16.03 9.74 -2.06
C GLU A 46 -14.85 9.37 -2.94
N GLY A 47 -13.73 10.06 -2.70
CA GLY A 47 -12.46 9.79 -3.34
C GLY A 47 -11.90 8.41 -3.00
N PRO A 48 -10.85 7.96 -3.72
CA PRO A 48 -10.21 8.67 -4.82
C PRO A 48 -10.96 8.47 -6.15
N TYR A 49 -10.98 9.50 -6.99
CA TYR A 49 -11.44 9.47 -8.39
C TYR A 49 -10.78 10.59 -9.22
N LEU A 50 -10.76 10.43 -10.55
CA LEU A 50 -10.33 11.50 -11.45
C LEU A 50 -11.44 12.54 -11.61
N ALA A 51 -11.05 13.82 -11.55
CA ALA A 51 -11.92 14.95 -11.79
C ALA A 51 -11.21 15.98 -12.68
N SER A 52 -12.00 16.76 -13.41
CA SER A 52 -11.48 17.89 -14.16
C SER A 52 -11.02 19.01 -13.23
N GLY A 53 -9.97 19.72 -13.62
CA GLY A 53 -9.53 20.91 -12.89
C GLY A 53 -10.60 22.01 -12.90
N ALA A 54 -10.48 22.96 -11.97
CA ALA A 54 -11.40 24.09 -11.91
C ALA A 54 -11.50 24.81 -13.27
N ASN A 55 -12.73 25.10 -13.69
CA ASN A 55 -13.06 25.76 -14.97
C ASN A 55 -12.68 24.96 -16.23
N GLN A 56 -12.48 23.65 -16.14
CA GLN A 56 -12.31 22.76 -17.28
C GLN A 56 -13.62 22.02 -17.60
N LYS A 57 -13.73 21.46 -18.81
CA LYS A 57 -14.84 20.57 -19.15
C LYS A 57 -14.80 19.33 -18.26
N ASP A 58 -15.94 18.95 -17.69
CA ASP A 58 -16.06 17.76 -16.86
C ASP A 58 -15.76 16.46 -17.62
N ILE A 59 -15.28 15.48 -16.87
CA ILE A 59 -15.04 14.12 -17.36
C ILE A 59 -16.41 13.47 -17.59
N ASP A 60 -16.67 13.02 -18.81
CA ASP A 60 -17.90 12.27 -19.13
C ASP A 60 -17.83 10.88 -18.47
N ARG A 61 -18.75 10.61 -17.54
CA ARG A 61 -18.82 9.36 -16.77
C ARG A 61 -19.92 8.43 -17.28
N ASN A 62 -20.58 8.75 -18.38
CA ASN A 62 -21.67 7.94 -18.94
C ASN A 62 -21.17 6.70 -19.69
N HIS A 63 -19.84 6.60 -19.89
CA HIS A 63 -19.19 5.47 -20.53
C HIS A 63 -17.88 5.13 -19.80
N PRO A 64 -17.45 3.85 -19.77
CA PRO A 64 -16.16 3.51 -19.21
C PRO A 64 -15.03 3.95 -20.14
N TYR A 65 -13.91 4.35 -19.54
CA TYR A 65 -12.68 4.67 -20.26
C TYR A 65 -11.91 3.39 -20.61
N CYS A 66 -11.12 3.46 -21.66
CA CYS A 66 -10.24 2.37 -22.08
C CYS A 66 -8.78 2.73 -21.78
N MET A 67 -8.03 1.80 -21.19
CA MET A 67 -6.59 1.94 -21.02
C MET A 67 -5.82 1.30 -22.19
N ARG A 68 -4.84 2.03 -22.72
CA ARG A 68 -3.83 1.45 -23.61
C ARG A 68 -2.79 0.69 -22.77
N SER A 69 -2.66 -0.61 -23.02
CA SER A 69 -1.71 -1.46 -22.30
C SER A 69 -0.24 -1.08 -22.55
N SER A 70 0.61 -1.28 -21.53
CA SER A 70 2.05 -1.06 -21.62
C SER A 70 2.76 -2.15 -22.43
N ILE A 71 4.03 -1.90 -22.80
CA ILE A 71 4.89 -2.91 -23.44
C ILE A 71 5.06 -4.17 -22.58
N TYR A 72 5.07 -4.01 -21.25
CA TYR A 72 5.21 -5.13 -20.31
C TYR A 72 3.95 -5.99 -20.28
N MET A 73 2.78 -5.36 -20.21
CA MET A 73 1.51 -6.08 -20.28
C MET A 73 1.36 -6.82 -21.61
N ARG A 74 1.79 -6.20 -22.72
CA ARG A 74 1.81 -6.83 -24.03
C ARG A 74 2.71 -8.07 -24.07
N ALA A 75 3.91 -7.99 -23.49
CA ALA A 75 4.84 -9.11 -23.43
C ALA A 75 4.25 -10.28 -22.61
N ILE A 76 3.68 -9.98 -21.43
CA ILE A 76 3.01 -10.98 -20.59
C ILE A 76 1.81 -11.60 -21.32
N ALA A 77 0.98 -10.78 -21.98
CA ALA A 77 -0.14 -11.29 -22.76
C ALA A 77 0.30 -12.25 -23.87
N GLY A 78 1.42 -11.98 -24.55
CA GLY A 78 1.99 -12.89 -25.55
C GLY A 78 2.37 -14.25 -24.99
N ILE A 79 2.92 -14.29 -23.78
CA ILE A 79 3.29 -15.54 -23.09
C ILE A 79 2.03 -16.26 -22.58
N VAL A 80 1.16 -15.56 -21.85
CA VAL A 80 0.00 -16.15 -21.17
C VAL A 80 -1.03 -16.70 -22.16
N LEU A 81 -1.07 -16.15 -23.38
CA LEU A 81 -2.02 -16.53 -24.41
C LEU A 81 -1.38 -17.32 -25.55
N ASP A 82 -0.12 -17.72 -25.42
CA ASP A 82 0.64 -18.41 -26.48
C ASP A 82 0.57 -17.69 -27.84
N ASN A 83 0.59 -16.36 -27.82
CA ASN A 83 0.40 -15.47 -28.99
C ASN A 83 -0.91 -15.71 -29.79
N GLN A 84 -1.90 -16.39 -29.20
CA GLN A 84 -3.23 -16.59 -29.79
C GLN A 84 -4.11 -15.36 -29.56
N PHE A 85 -3.71 -14.24 -30.14
CA PHE A 85 -4.51 -13.03 -30.15
C PHE A 85 -5.72 -13.23 -31.07
N SER A 86 -6.88 -12.76 -30.63
CA SER A 86 -8.07 -12.81 -31.49
C SER A 86 -7.93 -11.80 -32.65
N ASN A 87 -8.30 -12.23 -33.85
CA ASN A 87 -8.39 -11.33 -35.02
C ASN A 87 -9.52 -10.29 -34.90
N THR A 88 -10.28 -10.31 -33.79
CA THR A 88 -11.38 -9.37 -33.50
C THR A 88 -10.92 -8.14 -32.72
N GLY A 89 -9.63 -8.07 -32.36
CA GLY A 89 -9.07 -6.96 -31.57
C GLY A 89 -9.43 -7.02 -30.08
N LYS A 90 -10.09 -8.10 -29.61
CA LYS A 90 -10.52 -8.27 -28.21
C LYS A 90 -9.94 -9.55 -27.63
N THR A 91 -8.93 -9.43 -26.79
CA THR A 91 -8.23 -10.56 -26.20
C THR A 91 -8.52 -10.64 -24.70
N HIS A 92 -9.02 -11.79 -24.23
CA HIS A 92 -9.36 -11.99 -22.82
C HIS A 92 -8.12 -12.38 -22.02
N ILE A 93 -7.70 -11.52 -21.10
CA ILE A 93 -6.59 -11.82 -20.17
C ILE A 93 -7.15 -12.60 -18.98
N PRO A 94 -6.56 -13.76 -18.62
CA PRO A 94 -6.97 -14.51 -17.44
C PRO A 94 -6.56 -13.76 -16.17
N THR A 95 -7.43 -12.88 -15.69
CA THR A 95 -7.26 -12.15 -14.43
C THR A 95 -8.18 -12.74 -13.37
N SER A 96 -7.81 -12.61 -12.09
CA SER A 96 -8.67 -13.01 -10.98
C SER A 96 -10.02 -12.31 -11.08
N LYS A 97 -11.12 -13.03 -10.81
CA LYS A 97 -12.44 -12.40 -10.72
C LYS A 97 -12.47 -11.50 -9.49
N ILE A 98 -13.04 -10.30 -9.65
CA ILE A 98 -13.34 -9.42 -8.53
C ILE A 98 -14.85 -9.22 -8.47
N LYS A 99 -15.37 -9.09 -7.25
CA LYS A 99 -16.75 -8.67 -7.05
C LYS A 99 -16.93 -7.20 -7.44
N SER A 100 -18.16 -6.80 -7.72
CA SER A 100 -18.48 -5.40 -7.97
C SER A 100 -17.93 -4.51 -6.85
N HIS A 101 -17.39 -3.37 -7.23
CA HIS A 101 -16.85 -2.32 -6.35
C HIS A 101 -15.57 -2.65 -5.58
N GLN A 102 -15.04 -3.86 -5.65
CA GLN A 102 -13.75 -4.22 -5.03
C GLN A 102 -12.56 -3.69 -5.87
N SER A 103 -11.36 -3.68 -5.28
CA SER A 103 -10.15 -3.11 -5.86
C SER A 103 -9.08 -4.18 -6.16
N ARG A 104 -8.52 -4.22 -7.38
CA ARG A 104 -7.30 -5.03 -7.68
C ARG A 104 -6.09 -4.44 -6.99
N VAL A 105 -6.05 -3.12 -6.95
CA VAL A 105 -4.84 -2.34 -6.67
C VAL A 105 -4.59 -2.22 -5.18
N GLU A 106 -5.66 -2.03 -4.40
CA GLU A 106 -5.59 -1.84 -2.94
C GLU A 106 -4.72 -2.88 -2.23
N PRO A 107 -5.01 -4.19 -2.34
CA PRO A 107 -4.24 -5.18 -1.60
C PRO A 107 -2.78 -5.29 -2.08
N ILE A 108 -2.49 -4.92 -3.33
CA ILE A 108 -1.13 -4.92 -3.87
C ILE A 108 -0.32 -3.78 -3.25
N ILE A 109 -0.84 -2.55 -3.30
CA ILE A 109 -0.14 -1.38 -2.77
C ILE A 109 -0.04 -1.45 -1.25
N ALA A 110 -1.15 -1.77 -0.56
CA ALA A 110 -1.19 -1.91 0.90
C ALA A 110 -0.14 -2.92 1.41
N LYS A 111 -0.02 -4.06 0.73
CA LYS A 111 1.01 -5.06 1.03
C LYS A 111 2.42 -4.49 0.92
N LEU A 112 2.73 -3.87 -0.22
CA LEU A 112 4.08 -3.38 -0.50
C LEU A 112 4.50 -2.30 0.51
N ILE A 113 3.61 -1.36 0.83
CA ILE A 113 3.94 -0.29 1.76
C ILE A 113 4.06 -0.78 3.21
N MET A 114 3.25 -1.75 3.65
CA MET A 114 3.42 -2.33 4.99
C MET A 114 4.79 -3.00 5.15
N ILE A 115 5.24 -3.70 4.11
CA ILE A 115 6.57 -4.32 4.08
C ILE A 115 7.66 -3.24 4.11
N GLU A 116 7.57 -2.24 3.24
CA GLU A 116 8.55 -1.15 3.17
C GLU A 116 8.63 -0.35 4.47
N GLN A 117 7.50 0.04 5.06
CA GLN A 117 7.46 0.77 6.34
C GLN A 117 8.08 -0.05 7.47
N PHE A 118 7.85 -1.36 7.49
CA PHE A 118 8.47 -2.24 8.48
C PHE A 118 9.99 -2.33 8.28
N GLU A 119 10.48 -2.42 7.05
CA GLU A 119 11.93 -2.44 6.80
C GLU A 119 12.59 -1.10 7.16
N ILE A 120 11.96 0.03 6.86
CA ILE A 120 12.41 1.36 7.31
C ILE A 120 12.46 1.44 8.85
N PHE A 121 11.43 0.94 9.52
CA PHE A 121 11.39 0.84 10.99
C PHE A 121 12.50 -0.05 11.54
N LYS A 122 12.68 -1.22 10.94
CA LYS A 122 13.69 -2.21 11.35
C LYS A 122 15.09 -1.64 11.21
N ASP A 123 15.40 -0.97 10.11
CA ASP A 123 16.71 -0.32 9.92
C ASP A 123 16.98 0.73 11.00
N PHE A 124 15.96 1.51 11.37
CA PHE A 124 16.06 2.46 12.48
C PHE A 124 16.25 1.76 13.83
N MET A 125 15.47 0.72 14.13
CA MET A 125 15.60 -0.07 15.36
C MET A 125 16.97 -0.71 15.48
N VAL A 126 17.54 -1.25 14.40
CA VAL A 126 18.90 -1.79 14.38
C VAL A 126 19.91 -0.70 14.78
N SER A 127 19.72 0.53 14.32
CA SER A 127 20.62 1.65 14.64
C SER A 127 20.63 2.09 16.10
N CYS A 128 19.63 1.68 16.89
CA CYS A 128 19.49 2.00 18.31
C CYS A 128 19.32 0.76 19.20
N ASP A 129 19.73 -0.43 18.72
CA ASP A 129 19.58 -1.73 19.40
C ASP A 129 18.14 -2.05 19.86
N GLY A 130 17.15 -1.48 19.17
CA GLY A 130 15.73 -1.60 19.46
C GLY A 130 15.10 -2.94 19.05
N PRO A 131 13.86 -3.23 19.50
CA PRO A 131 13.14 -4.44 19.14
C PRO A 131 12.46 -4.33 17.77
N TYR A 132 12.77 -5.28 16.89
CA TYR A 132 12.18 -5.41 15.54
C TYR A 132 11.88 -6.86 15.15
N ASN A 133 12.05 -7.80 16.08
CA ASN A 133 11.72 -9.21 15.92
C ASN A 133 11.51 -9.88 17.28
N LYS A 134 10.97 -11.11 17.28
CA LYS A 134 10.68 -11.88 18.50
C LYS A 134 11.87 -11.95 19.47
N LYS A 135 13.06 -12.29 18.99
CA LYS A 135 14.26 -12.43 19.83
C LYS A 135 14.67 -11.11 20.48
N GLN A 136 14.48 -9.98 19.79
CA GLN A 136 14.81 -8.67 20.33
C GLN A 136 13.72 -8.20 21.31
N VAL A 137 12.45 -8.46 21.02
CA VAL A 137 11.34 -8.16 21.94
C VAL A 137 11.58 -8.79 23.32
N GLU A 138 12.01 -10.06 23.38
CA GLU A 138 12.33 -10.76 24.63
C GLU A 138 13.44 -10.07 25.44
N LYS A 139 14.42 -9.43 24.79
CA LYS A 139 15.52 -8.69 25.45
C LYS A 139 15.10 -7.31 25.99
N TRP A 140 13.93 -6.84 25.57
CA TRP A 140 13.37 -5.54 25.92
C TRP A 140 12.24 -5.63 26.94
N VAL A 141 11.87 -6.84 27.39
CA VAL A 141 10.97 -7.04 28.53
C VAL A 141 11.48 -6.28 29.76
N GLY A 142 10.60 -5.50 30.38
CA GLY A 142 10.92 -4.62 31.51
C GLY A 142 11.65 -3.32 31.14
N LYS A 143 12.03 -3.10 29.87
CA LYS A 143 12.61 -1.84 29.37
C LYS A 143 11.60 -0.99 28.60
N LEU A 144 10.61 -1.64 28.00
CA LEU A 144 9.46 -1.00 27.37
C LEU A 144 8.16 -1.54 27.99
N PRO A 145 7.07 -0.76 27.90
CA PRO A 145 5.73 -1.24 28.23
C PRO A 145 5.36 -2.51 27.45
N ASP A 146 4.68 -3.45 28.12
CA ASP A 146 4.34 -4.75 27.54
C ASP A 146 3.39 -4.64 26.34
N ASP A 147 2.51 -3.64 26.34
CA ASP A 147 1.61 -3.32 25.23
C ASP A 147 2.41 -2.88 23.99
N VAL A 148 3.46 -2.08 24.16
CA VAL A 148 4.35 -1.68 23.06
C VAL A 148 5.11 -2.88 22.49
N LEU A 149 5.62 -3.77 23.35
CA LEU A 149 6.31 -4.99 22.93
C LEU A 149 5.38 -5.98 22.21
N SER A 150 4.15 -6.11 22.69
CA SER A 150 3.09 -6.88 22.05
C SER A 150 2.80 -6.32 20.65
N GLU A 151 2.71 -5.00 20.53
CA GLU A 151 2.40 -4.35 19.27
C GLU A 151 3.53 -4.51 18.24
N ILE A 152 4.79 -4.35 18.64
CA ILE A 152 5.95 -4.65 17.78
C ILE A 152 5.92 -6.10 17.30
N SER A 153 5.57 -7.02 18.18
CA SER A 153 5.44 -8.44 17.83
C SER A 153 4.31 -8.66 16.80
N ARG A 154 3.14 -8.05 17.02
CA ARG A 154 2.00 -8.10 16.10
C ARG A 154 2.36 -7.56 14.72
N LEU A 155 3.01 -6.40 14.64
CA LEU A 155 3.45 -5.79 13.39
C LEU A 155 4.48 -6.68 12.66
N THR A 156 5.43 -7.26 13.40
CA THR A 156 6.42 -8.18 12.86
C THR A 156 5.76 -9.43 12.26
N LEU A 157 4.81 -10.03 12.98
CA LEU A 157 4.08 -11.20 12.51
C LEU A 157 3.25 -10.87 11.26
N ARG A 158 2.57 -9.73 11.26
CA ARG A 158 1.78 -9.32 10.09
C ARG A 158 2.67 -9.11 8.87
N ARG A 159 3.82 -8.45 9.00
CA ARG A 159 4.80 -8.32 7.90
C ARG A 159 5.32 -9.69 7.43
N ASN A 160 5.63 -10.60 8.35
CA ASN A 160 6.06 -11.96 8.00
C ASN A 160 4.99 -12.70 7.18
N ALA A 161 3.71 -12.61 7.59
CA ALA A 161 2.62 -13.23 6.84
C ALA A 161 2.53 -12.68 5.40
N LEU A 162 2.64 -11.35 5.25
CA LEU A 162 2.64 -10.71 3.93
C LEU A 162 3.85 -11.11 3.06
N THR A 163 4.97 -11.50 3.65
CA THR A 163 6.23 -11.78 2.91
C THR A 163 6.49 -13.26 2.65
N HIS A 164 6.04 -14.14 3.55
CA HIS A 164 6.44 -15.55 3.55
C HIS A 164 5.28 -16.53 3.41
N ASP A 165 4.05 -16.11 3.73
CA ASP A 165 2.90 -17.01 3.65
C ASP A 165 2.29 -16.98 2.24
N ILE A 166 1.82 -18.14 1.78
CA ILE A 166 1.15 -18.29 0.49
C ILE A 166 -0.34 -17.94 0.62
N ASP A 167 -0.92 -18.22 1.79
CA ASP A 167 -2.31 -17.96 2.12
C ASP A 167 -2.36 -17.00 3.31
N TYR A 168 -2.76 -15.76 3.04
CA TYR A 168 -2.87 -14.70 4.04
C TYR A 168 -4.04 -13.78 3.69
N GLU A 169 -4.63 -13.17 4.73
CA GLU A 169 -5.67 -12.16 4.54
C GLU A 169 -5.10 -10.94 3.82
N LEU A 170 -5.70 -10.59 2.68
CA LEU A 170 -5.28 -9.47 1.86
C LEU A 170 -5.38 -8.15 2.65
N PRO A 171 -4.31 -7.33 2.67
CA PRO A 171 -4.32 -6.08 3.41
C PRO A 171 -5.19 -5.02 2.72
N THR A 172 -5.63 -4.04 3.49
CA THR A 172 -6.37 -2.86 3.01
C THR A 172 -5.52 -1.61 3.15
N MET A 173 -5.86 -0.53 2.44
CA MET A 173 -5.17 0.74 2.64
C MET A 173 -5.40 1.31 4.04
N LYS A 174 -6.58 1.06 4.63
CA LYS A 174 -6.85 1.39 6.03
C LYS A 174 -5.84 0.71 6.96
N GLU A 175 -5.67 -0.60 6.81
CA GLU A 175 -4.69 -1.37 7.60
C GLU A 175 -3.27 -0.83 7.39
N ALA A 176 -2.88 -0.54 6.14
CA ALA A 176 -1.55 -0.02 5.84
C ALA A 176 -1.27 1.34 6.51
N VAL A 177 -2.27 2.23 6.53
CA VAL A 177 -2.19 3.54 7.20
C VAL A 177 -2.11 3.38 8.71
N GLU A 178 -2.94 2.50 9.29
CA GLU A 178 -2.87 2.17 10.73
C GLU A 178 -1.50 1.57 11.09
N PHE A 179 -0.97 0.67 10.26
CA PHE A 179 0.35 0.06 10.44
C PHE A 179 1.46 1.12 10.45
N PHE A 180 1.44 2.05 9.50
CA PHE A 180 2.34 3.21 9.47
C PHE A 180 2.22 4.06 10.75
N TYR A 181 0.99 4.41 11.16
CA TYR A 181 0.76 5.22 12.35
C TYR A 181 1.30 4.56 13.60
N THR A 182 1.09 3.26 13.76
CA THR A 182 1.59 2.51 14.91
C THR A 182 3.12 2.52 14.96
N LEU A 183 3.81 2.23 13.85
CA LEU A 183 5.28 2.29 13.80
C LEU A 183 5.80 3.69 14.13
N ARG A 184 5.16 4.74 13.60
CA ARG A 184 5.50 6.13 13.88
C ARG A 184 5.29 6.48 15.35
N PHE A 185 4.18 6.05 15.92
CA PHE A 185 3.85 6.28 17.32
C PHE A 185 4.92 5.65 18.22
N ILE A 186 5.27 4.38 17.97
CA ILE A 186 6.27 3.65 18.75
C ILE A 186 7.61 4.40 18.73
N VAL A 187 8.10 4.74 17.54
CA VAL A 187 9.39 5.42 17.39
C VAL A 187 9.38 6.81 18.04
N THR A 188 8.32 7.59 17.80
CA THR A 188 8.23 8.98 18.28
C THR A 188 8.15 9.05 19.81
N ASN A 189 7.43 8.12 20.45
CA ASN A 189 7.20 8.18 21.90
C ASN A 189 8.25 7.43 22.72
N HIS A 190 8.90 6.40 22.16
CA HIS A 190 9.79 5.53 22.94
C HIS A 190 11.25 5.55 22.46
N PHE A 191 11.52 6.08 21.27
CA PHE A 191 12.87 6.10 20.67
C PHE A 191 13.29 7.47 20.14
N ASN A 192 12.52 8.51 20.44
CA ASN A 192 12.96 9.90 20.27
C ASN A 192 13.97 10.22 21.37
N PHE A 193 15.23 9.88 21.14
CA PHE A 193 16.33 10.31 21.99
C PHE A 193 16.76 11.71 21.54
N PRO A 194 16.31 12.82 22.17
CA PRO A 194 17.05 14.06 22.02
C PRO A 194 18.48 13.77 22.48
N TYR A 195 19.46 14.10 21.64
CA TYR A 195 20.90 13.95 21.88
C TYR A 195 21.20 13.80 23.39
N LYS A 196 21.37 12.55 23.86
CA LYS A 196 22.12 12.36 25.10
C LYS A 196 23.54 12.71 24.71
N ASN A 197 23.88 13.99 24.90
CA ASN A 197 25.24 14.51 24.87
C ASN A 197 26.09 13.54 25.68
N LYS A 198 26.89 12.75 24.98
CA LYS A 198 28.13 12.21 25.54
C LYS A 198 29.20 13.27 25.32
#